data_AF-A0A418DTN1-F1
#
_entry.id   AF-A0A418DTN1-F1
#
_cell.length_a   1.000
_cell.length_b   1.000
_cell.length_c   1.000
_cell.angle_alpha   90.00
_cell.angle_beta   90.00
_cell.angle_gamma   90.00
#
_symmetry.space_group_name_H-M   'P 1'
#
loop_
_entity.id
_entity.type
_entity.pdbx_description
1 polymer ?
#
loop_
_entity_poly.entity_id
_entity_poly.type
_entity_poly.pdbx_seq_one_letter_code
_entity_poly.pdbx_strand_id
1 'polypeptide(L)'
;MLSLTGTIPIYYGGNQYNIPVEIWMPEAYPFAAPTCFVRPTTDMMYSPYQPAVIDPVVKLKAEATEKIQHELQKIYKRIRDEIDDQFDTQRELSHGQQRLAHGQQSLEKLQADLTTAVAQVEAADAQVTDWLAANENQRNAIEDALYFMDRALANGEIELPTFLKVRW
;
A
#
# COMPACT_ATOMS: atom_id res chain seq x y z
N MET A 1 65.19 8.49 42.19
CA MET A 1 64.18 9.31 41.50
C MET A 1 64.91 10.34 40.66
N LEU A 2 64.60 10.43 39.37
CA LEU A 2 65.27 11.33 38.43
C LEU A 2 64.36 12.52 38.13
N SER A 3 64.87 13.75 38.24
CA SER A 3 64.15 14.96 37.84
C SER A 3 64.86 15.66 36.69
N LEU A 4 64.08 16.14 35.72
CA LEU A 4 64.52 17.02 34.65
C LEU A 4 63.95 18.40 34.90
N THR A 5 64.83 19.38 35.06
CA THR A 5 64.44 20.78 35.25
C THR A 5 64.96 21.59 34.08
N GLY A 6 64.09 22.40 33.50
CA GLY A 6 64.44 23.23 32.36
C GLY A 6 63.27 24.11 31.93
N THR A 7 63.33 24.60 30.70
CA THR A 7 62.25 25.41 30.12
C THR A 7 61.78 24.81 28.81
N ILE A 8 60.48 24.86 28.55
CA ILE A 8 59.88 24.46 27.28
C ILE A 8 59.39 25.73 26.56
N PRO A 9 59.81 25.97 25.30
CA PRO A 9 59.33 27.11 24.52
C PRO A 9 57.88 26.89 24.07
N ILE A 10 57.03 27.89 24.28
CA ILE A 10 55.66 27.95 23.77
C ILE A 10 55.43 29.27 23.04
N TYR A 11 54.46 29.32 22.13
CA TYR A 11 54.04 30.55 21.46
C TYR A 11 52.67 31.00 21.98
N TYR A 12 52.55 32.26 22.39
CA TYR A 12 51.30 32.86 22.84
C TYR A 12 51.22 34.32 22.39
N GLY A 13 50.09 34.72 21.78
CA GLY A 13 49.91 36.10 21.31
C GLY A 13 50.98 36.59 20.31
N GLY A 14 51.56 35.69 19.52
CA GLY A 14 52.63 36.00 18.56
C GLY A 14 54.04 36.09 19.15
N ASN A 15 54.20 35.95 20.47
CA ASN A 15 55.51 35.95 21.15
C ASN A 15 55.88 34.56 21.67
N GLN A 16 57.18 34.26 21.74
CA GLN A 16 57.67 33.01 22.33
C GLN A 16 57.99 33.20 23.82
N TYR A 17 57.48 32.29 24.67
CA TYR A 17 57.72 32.24 26.11
C TYR A 17 58.40 30.94 26.49
N ASN A 18 59.37 30.99 27.40
CA ASN A 18 60.06 29.80 27.91
C ASN A 18 59.46 29.41 29.27
N ILE A 19 58.61 28.39 29.28
CA ILE A 19 57.90 27.97 30.50
C ILE A 19 58.79 27.08 31.35
N PRO A 20 59.13 27.47 32.59
CA PRO A 20 59.91 26.65 33.50
C PRO A 20 59.11 25.43 33.94
N VAL A 21 59.67 24.25 33.69
CA VAL A 21 59.06 22.96 34.01
C VAL A 21 60.00 22.10 34.82
N GLU A 22 59.40 21.25 35.64
CA GLU A 22 60.08 20.20 36.37
C GLU A 22 59.35 18.89 36.13
N ILE A 23 60.05 17.92 35.56
CA ILE A 23 59.50 16.63 35.16
C ILE A 23 60.15 15.56 36.03
N TRP A 24 59.32 14.88 36.81
CA TRP A 24 59.73 13.84 37.74
C TRP A 24 59.48 12.48 37.11
N MET A 25 60.56 11.74 36.85
CA MET A 25 60.47 10.40 36.28
C MET A 25 60.44 9.34 37.40
N PRO A 26 59.38 8.51 37.47
CA PRO A 26 59.34 7.38 38.38
C PRO A 26 60.32 6.29 37.93
N GLU A 27 60.73 5.43 38.86
CA GLU A 27 61.63 4.30 38.56
C GLU A 27 61.03 3.32 37.54
N ALA A 28 59.69 3.23 37.50
CA ALA A 28 58.95 2.43 36.55
C ALA A 28 58.76 3.09 35.17
N TYR A 29 59.39 4.25 34.88
CA TYR A 29 59.34 4.85 33.54
C TYR A 29 60.00 3.92 32.50
N PRO A 30 59.41 3.69 31.31
CA PRO A 30 58.25 4.37 30.72
C PRO A 30 56.87 3.73 31.01
N PHE A 31 56.78 2.69 31.83
CA PHE A 31 55.50 2.02 32.16
C PHE A 31 54.61 2.86 33.09
N ALA A 32 55.20 3.73 33.90
CA ALA A 32 54.50 4.77 34.65
C ALA A 32 54.82 6.15 34.05
N ALA A 33 53.79 6.98 33.84
CA ALA A 33 53.95 8.33 33.30
C ALA A 33 54.74 9.24 34.27
N PRO A 34 55.53 10.20 33.75
CA PRO A 34 56.21 11.18 34.59
C PRO A 34 55.22 12.19 35.17
N THR A 35 55.54 12.73 36.34
CA THR A 35 54.78 13.81 36.97
C THR A 35 55.40 15.16 36.58
N CYS A 36 54.63 16.04 35.94
CA CYS A 36 55.12 17.32 35.43
C CYS A 36 54.53 18.48 36.24
N PHE A 37 55.39 19.41 36.65
CA PHE A 37 55.00 20.64 37.31
C PHE A 37 55.54 21.85 36.55
N VAL A 38 54.76 22.94 36.53
CA VAL A 38 55.29 24.26 36.17
C VAL A 38 55.91 24.85 37.43
N ARG A 39 57.10 25.45 37.30
CA ARG A 39 57.83 26.11 38.40
C ARG A 39 57.93 27.60 38.10
N PRO A 40 56.89 28.41 38.38
CA PRO A 40 56.92 29.85 38.15
C PRO A 40 58.16 30.48 38.80
N THR A 41 58.84 31.37 38.08
CA THR A 41 59.85 32.25 38.69
C THR A 41 59.17 33.33 39.54
N THR A 42 59.94 34.08 40.33
CA THR A 42 59.40 35.13 41.23
C THR A 42 58.50 36.15 40.51
N ASP A 43 58.75 36.40 39.22
CA ASP A 43 57.97 37.31 38.37
C ASP A 43 56.79 36.63 37.63
N MET A 44 56.56 35.33 37.82
CA MET A 44 55.49 34.57 37.17
C MET A 44 54.35 34.26 38.14
N MET A 45 53.11 34.38 37.65
CA MET A 45 51.90 34.01 38.39
C MET A 45 51.05 33.07 37.54
N TYR A 46 50.36 32.13 38.19
CA TYR A 46 49.37 31.30 37.51
C TYR A 46 48.23 32.18 37.00
N SER A 47 47.98 32.15 35.68
CA SER A 47 46.82 32.82 35.12
C SER A 47 45.56 32.06 35.57
N PRO A 48 44.54 32.74 36.11
CA PRO A 48 43.23 32.13 36.26
C PRO A 48 42.72 31.72 34.88
N TYR A 49 42.06 30.56 34.80
CA TYR A 49 41.44 30.08 33.57
C TYR A 49 40.41 31.11 33.07
N GLN A 50 40.61 31.62 31.85
CA GLN A 50 39.62 32.43 31.16
C GLN A 50 39.08 31.61 29.98
N PRO A 51 37.75 31.42 29.86
CA PRO A 51 37.17 30.77 28.70
C PRO A 51 37.48 31.59 27.44
N ALA A 52 37.71 30.89 26.33
CA ALA A 52 37.96 31.53 25.05
C ALA A 52 36.80 32.48 24.69
N VAL A 53 37.13 33.74 24.37
CA VAL A 53 36.15 34.73 23.90
C VAL A 53 35.73 34.32 22.48
N ILE A 54 34.59 33.65 22.35
CA ILE A 54 34.02 33.29 21.04
C ILE A 54 33.37 34.54 20.45
N ASP A 55 33.78 34.89 19.23
CA ASP A 55 33.21 36.01 18.47
C ASP A 55 31.67 35.87 18.35
N PRO A 56 30.87 36.89 18.71
CA PRO A 56 29.41 36.89 18.60
C PRO A 56 28.89 36.49 17.22
N VAL A 57 29.63 36.82 16.14
CA VAL A 57 29.26 36.47 14.78
C VAL A 57 29.37 34.97 14.54
N VAL A 58 30.40 34.32 15.09
CA VAL A 58 30.60 32.87 14.98
C VAL A 58 29.50 32.13 15.72
N LYS A 59 29.12 32.60 16.91
CA LYS A 59 28.00 32.05 17.68
C LYS A 59 26.67 32.16 16.93
N LEU A 60 26.36 33.35 16.40
CA LEU A 60 25.12 33.57 15.66
C LEU A 60 25.03 32.71 14.39
N LYS A 61 26.15 32.54 13.68
CA LYS A 61 26.23 31.64 12.52
C LYS A 61 25.98 30.19 12.92
N ALA A 62 26.60 29.71 14.01
CA ALA A 62 26.40 28.37 14.52
C ALA A 62 24.92 28.10 14.88
N GLU A 63 24.29 29.01 15.64
CA GLU A 63 22.87 28.91 15.99
C GLU A 63 21.96 28.93 14.76
N ALA A 64 22.25 29.80 13.78
CA ALA A 64 21.49 29.85 12.54
C ALA A 64 21.64 28.54 11.74
N THR A 65 22.85 27.99 11.64
CA THR A 65 23.07 26.71 10.96
C THR A 65 22.39 25.55 11.66
N GLU A 66 22.39 25.53 12.99
CA GLU A 66 21.72 24.48 13.77
C GLU A 66 20.20 24.52 13.56
N LYS A 67 19.60 25.72 13.59
CA LYS A 67 18.17 25.90 13.29
C LYS A 67 17.83 25.43 11.87
N ILE A 68 18.62 25.83 10.89
CA ILE A 68 18.42 25.40 9.50
C ILE A 68 18.54 23.89 9.38
N GLN A 69 19.57 23.29 9.98
CA GLN A 69 19.76 21.83 9.98
C GLN A 69 18.57 21.10 10.60
N HIS A 70 18.09 21.57 11.76
CA HIS A 70 16.94 20.98 12.44
C HIS A 70 15.66 21.06 11.61
N GLU A 71 15.36 22.23 11.03
CA GLU A 71 14.17 22.39 10.21
C GLU A 71 14.25 21.54 8.93
N LEU A 72 15.43 21.45 8.30
CA LEU A 72 15.63 20.54 7.17
C LEU A 72 15.38 19.08 7.57
N GLN A 73 15.92 18.63 8.71
CA GLN A 73 15.69 17.27 9.19
C GLN A 73 14.20 16.99 9.43
N LYS A 74 13.47 17.93 10.03
CA LYS A 74 12.01 17.80 10.20
C LYS A 74 11.29 17.68 8.87
N ILE A 75 11.63 18.53 7.91
CA ILE A 75 11.00 18.55 6.58
C ILE A 75 11.27 17.22 5.87
N TYR A 76 12.52 16.73 5.86
CA TYR A 76 12.84 15.44 5.25
C TYR A 76 12.11 14.28 5.90
N LYS A 77 12.01 14.27 7.23
CA LYS A 77 11.23 13.25 7.94
C LYS A 77 9.76 13.28 7.51
N ARG A 78 9.14 14.46 7.51
CA ARG A 78 7.74 14.62 7.10
C ARG A 78 7.51 14.19 5.65
N ILE A 79 8.41 14.54 4.74
CA ILE A 79 8.32 14.13 3.33
C ILE A 79 8.42 12.61 3.20
N ARG A 80 9.31 11.96 3.96
CA ARG A 80 9.43 10.51 3.96
C ARG A 80 8.14 9.84 4.46
N ASP A 81 7.64 10.27 5.62
CA ASP A 81 6.44 9.70 6.22
C ASP A 81 5.23 9.83 5.25
N GLU A 82 5.08 10.98 4.60
CA GLU A 82 4.02 11.22 3.59
C GLU A 82 4.19 10.32 2.35
N ILE A 83 5.42 10.11 1.87
CA ILE A 83 5.69 9.22 0.73
C ILE A 83 5.29 7.79 1.06
N ASP A 84 5.61 7.32 2.27
CA ASP A 84 5.26 5.97 2.72
C ASP A 84 3.73 5.80 2.78
N ASP A 85 3.01 6.78 3.35
CA ASP A 85 1.54 6.80 3.39
C ASP A 85 0.92 6.81 1.97
N GLN A 86 1.53 7.56 1.04
CA GLN A 86 1.10 7.60 -0.37
C GLN A 86 1.30 6.25 -1.07
N PHE A 87 2.40 5.55 -0.80
CA PHE A 87 2.64 4.22 -1.36
C PHE A 87 1.62 3.18 -0.85
N ASP A 88 1.28 3.22 0.43
CA ASP A 88 0.25 2.35 1.00
C ASP A 88 -1.12 2.63 0.37
N THR A 89 -1.48 3.91 0.23
CA THR A 89 -2.70 4.32 -0.46
C THR A 89 -2.73 3.83 -1.92
N GLN A 90 -1.62 3.96 -2.64
CA GLN A 90 -1.51 3.49 -4.02
C GLN A 90 -1.67 1.96 -4.13
N ARG A 91 -1.12 1.22 -3.17
CA ARG A 91 -1.26 -0.23 -3.09
C ARG A 91 -2.71 -0.65 -2.86
N GLU A 92 -3.39 -0.01 -1.92
CA GLU A 92 -4.82 -0.27 -1.66
C GLU A 92 -5.69 0.04 -2.87
N LEU A 93 -5.43 1.17 -3.55
CA LEU A 93 -6.15 1.54 -4.77
C LEU A 93 -5.94 0.51 -5.88
N SER A 94 -4.71 0.03 -6.09
CA SER A 94 -4.40 -1.02 -7.06
C SER A 94 -5.15 -2.32 -6.75
N HIS A 95 -5.18 -2.74 -5.49
CA HIS A 95 -5.97 -3.91 -5.09
C HIS A 95 -7.48 -3.68 -5.29
N GLY A 96 -7.97 -2.47 -4.98
CA GLY A 96 -9.35 -2.06 -5.24
C GLY A 96 -9.71 -2.17 -6.72
N GLN A 97 -8.86 -1.65 -7.61
CA GLN A 97 -9.03 -1.73 -9.06
C GLN A 97 -9.11 -3.18 -9.55
N GLN A 98 -8.24 -4.06 -9.07
CA GLN A 98 -8.28 -5.49 -9.42
C GLN A 98 -9.60 -6.16 -9.01
N ARG A 99 -10.09 -5.86 -7.79
CA ARG A 99 -11.37 -6.38 -7.30
C ARG A 99 -12.54 -5.88 -8.14
N LEU A 100 -12.53 -4.61 -8.52
CA LEU A 100 -13.56 -4.03 -9.39
C LEU A 100 -13.53 -4.66 -10.79
N ALA A 101 -12.34 -4.85 -11.38
CA ALA A 101 -12.20 -5.51 -12.68
C ALA A 101 -12.75 -6.95 -12.65
N HIS A 102 -12.43 -7.71 -11.59
CA HIS A 102 -12.98 -9.05 -11.40
C HIS A 102 -14.50 -9.04 -11.20
N GLY A 103 -15.01 -8.08 -10.43
CA GLY A 103 -16.45 -7.88 -10.21
C GLY A 103 -17.18 -7.55 -11.52
N GLN A 104 -16.63 -6.65 -12.34
CA GLN A 104 -17.17 -6.31 -13.65
C GLN A 104 -17.24 -7.54 -14.57
N GLN A 105 -16.15 -8.31 -14.68
CA GLN A 105 -16.13 -9.53 -15.48
C GLN A 105 -17.17 -10.56 -15.01
N SER A 106 -17.37 -10.66 -13.69
CA SER A 106 -18.38 -11.55 -13.10
C SER A 106 -19.81 -11.11 -13.46
N LEU A 107 -20.07 -9.81 -13.45
CA LEU A 107 -21.36 -9.24 -13.86
C LEU A 107 -21.61 -9.43 -15.36
N GLU A 108 -20.60 -9.23 -16.21
CA GLU A 108 -20.70 -9.48 -17.65
C GLU A 108 -21.03 -10.95 -17.95
N LYS A 109 -20.40 -11.88 -17.22
CA LYS A 109 -20.73 -13.30 -17.31
C LYS A 109 -22.17 -13.58 -16.89
N LEU A 110 -22.60 -13.04 -15.75
CA LEU A 110 -23.95 -13.26 -15.23
C LEU A 110 -25.01 -12.67 -16.17
N GLN A 111 -24.72 -11.54 -16.80
CA GLN A 111 -25.57 -10.98 -17.85
C GLN A 111 -25.69 -11.93 -19.04
N ALA A 112 -24.57 -12.47 -19.54
CA ALA A 112 -24.57 -13.43 -20.66
C ALA A 112 -25.32 -14.72 -20.32
N ASP A 113 -25.14 -15.24 -19.10
CA ASP A 113 -25.85 -16.41 -18.60
C ASP A 113 -27.37 -16.14 -18.55
N LEU A 114 -27.78 -14.96 -18.06
CA LEU A 114 -29.19 -14.55 -18.00
C LEU A 114 -29.80 -14.41 -19.40
N THR A 115 -29.10 -13.78 -20.34
CA THR A 115 -29.55 -13.68 -21.74
C THR A 115 -29.76 -15.06 -22.37
N THR A 116 -28.86 -16.01 -22.08
CA THR A 116 -28.99 -17.38 -22.56
C THR A 116 -30.20 -18.08 -21.94
N ALA A 117 -30.42 -17.90 -20.63
CA ALA A 117 -31.57 -18.48 -19.94
C ALA A 117 -32.90 -17.93 -20.47
N VAL A 118 -32.99 -16.62 -20.74
CA VAL A 118 -34.17 -16.00 -21.36
C VAL A 118 -34.44 -16.62 -22.74
N ALA A 119 -33.41 -16.75 -23.59
CA ALA A 119 -33.57 -17.36 -24.91
C ALA A 119 -34.04 -18.83 -24.83
N GLN A 120 -33.59 -19.59 -23.82
CA GLN A 120 -34.07 -20.96 -23.60
C GLN A 120 -35.54 -21.01 -23.20
N VAL A 121 -35.98 -20.08 -22.33
CA VAL A 121 -37.38 -19.98 -21.91
C VAL A 121 -38.27 -19.59 -23.09
N GLU A 122 -37.85 -18.62 -23.90
CA GLU A 122 -38.58 -18.21 -25.11
C GLU A 122 -38.70 -19.37 -26.13
N ALA A 123 -37.62 -20.15 -26.31
CA ALA A 123 -37.66 -21.32 -27.19
C ALA A 123 -38.60 -22.41 -26.66
N ALA A 124 -38.64 -22.64 -25.35
CA ALA A 124 -39.55 -23.59 -24.73
C ALA A 124 -41.02 -23.14 -24.85
N ASP A 125 -41.29 -21.84 -24.66
CA ASP A 125 -42.62 -21.25 -24.81
C ASP A 125 -43.15 -21.39 -26.25
N ALA A 126 -42.28 -21.15 -27.24
CA ALA A 126 -42.61 -21.39 -28.65
C ALA A 126 -42.96 -22.86 -28.92
N GLN A 127 -42.17 -23.81 -28.40
CA GLN A 127 -42.46 -25.25 -28.55
C GLN A 127 -43.80 -25.66 -27.93
N VAL A 128 -44.12 -25.14 -26.73
CA VAL A 128 -45.40 -25.41 -26.07
C VAL A 128 -46.56 -24.82 -26.87
N THR A 129 -46.39 -23.60 -27.38
CA THR A 129 -47.41 -22.92 -28.20
C THR A 129 -47.70 -23.70 -29.48
N ASP A 130 -46.66 -24.15 -30.20
CA ASP A 130 -46.82 -24.96 -31.42
C ASP A 130 -47.51 -26.30 -31.13
N TRP A 131 -47.17 -26.94 -30.01
CA TRP A 131 -47.81 -28.19 -29.58
C TRP A 131 -49.30 -28.00 -29.23
N LEU A 132 -49.65 -26.90 -28.55
CA LEU A 132 -51.04 -26.56 -28.25
C LEU A 132 -51.84 -26.33 -29.54
N ALA A 133 -51.30 -25.57 -30.49
CA ALA A 133 -51.93 -25.33 -31.78
C ALA A 133 -52.14 -26.63 -32.57
N ALA A 134 -51.15 -27.53 -32.57
CA ALA A 134 -51.28 -28.84 -33.22
C ALA A 134 -52.38 -29.71 -32.59
N ASN A 135 -52.45 -29.75 -31.26
CA ASN A 135 -53.50 -30.50 -30.54
C ASN A 135 -54.90 -29.90 -30.73
N GLU A 136 -55.02 -28.58 -30.75
CA GLU A 136 -56.29 -27.92 -30.99
C GLU A 136 -56.80 -28.21 -32.40
N ASN A 137 -55.92 -28.15 -33.41
CA ASN A 137 -56.26 -28.57 -34.77
C ASN A 137 -56.71 -30.04 -34.85
N GLN A 138 -56.05 -30.94 -34.12
CA GLN A 138 -56.46 -32.35 -34.05
C GLN A 138 -57.85 -32.50 -33.42
N ARG A 139 -58.12 -31.78 -32.32
CA ARG A 139 -59.44 -31.80 -31.65
C ARG A 139 -60.54 -31.27 -32.57
N ASN A 140 -60.31 -30.14 -33.23
CA ASN A 140 -61.26 -29.56 -34.18
C ASN A 140 -61.56 -30.51 -35.34
N ALA A 141 -60.54 -31.18 -35.89
CA ALA A 141 -60.74 -32.17 -36.94
C ALA A 141 -61.57 -33.39 -36.48
N ILE A 142 -61.41 -33.82 -35.23
CA ILE A 142 -62.23 -34.89 -34.64
C ILE A 142 -63.67 -34.41 -34.46
N GLU A 143 -63.88 -33.21 -33.92
CA GLU A 143 -65.22 -32.62 -33.75
C GLU A 143 -65.95 -32.47 -35.09
N ASP A 144 -65.27 -31.97 -36.13
CA ASP A 144 -65.82 -31.86 -37.48
C ASP A 144 -66.18 -33.25 -38.04
N ALA A 145 -65.31 -34.24 -37.88
CA ALA A 145 -65.58 -35.60 -38.34
C ALA A 145 -66.81 -36.20 -37.64
N LEU A 146 -66.93 -36.01 -36.32
CA LEU A 146 -68.11 -36.43 -35.55
C LEU A 146 -69.37 -35.72 -36.03
N TYR A 147 -69.30 -34.40 -36.27
CA TYR A 147 -70.40 -33.62 -36.81
C TYR A 147 -70.90 -34.16 -38.17
N PHE A 148 -69.99 -34.43 -39.11
CA PHE A 148 -70.36 -34.98 -40.42
C PHE A 148 -70.93 -36.39 -40.33
N MET A 149 -70.38 -37.24 -39.46
CA MET A 149 -70.90 -38.59 -39.25
C MET A 149 -72.32 -38.57 -38.66
N ASP A 150 -72.58 -37.76 -37.64
CA ASP A 150 -73.90 -37.62 -37.01
C ASP A 150 -74.95 -37.08 -38.01
N ARG A 151 -74.54 -36.12 -38.85
CA ARG A 151 -75.37 -35.61 -39.95
C ARG A 151 -75.71 -36.69 -40.99
N ALA A 152 -74.74 -37.51 -41.39
CA ALA A 152 -74.95 -38.58 -42.37
C ALA A 152 -75.89 -39.69 -41.84
N LEU A 153 -75.78 -40.02 -40.55
CA LEU A 153 -76.73 -40.88 -39.84
C LEU A 153 -78.16 -40.30 -39.86
N ALA A 154 -78.31 -39.02 -39.53
CA ALA A 154 -79.61 -38.34 -39.50
C ALA A 154 -80.29 -38.29 -40.89
N ASN A 155 -79.49 -38.16 -41.96
CA ASN A 155 -79.96 -38.17 -43.34
C ASN A 155 -80.20 -39.59 -43.90
N GLY A 156 -79.85 -40.65 -43.16
CA GLY A 156 -80.01 -42.05 -43.59
C GLY A 156 -78.98 -42.51 -44.63
N GLU A 157 -77.88 -41.77 -44.83
CA GLU A 157 -76.80 -42.14 -45.75
C GLU A 157 -75.89 -43.24 -45.17
N ILE A 158 -75.93 -43.45 -43.84
CA ILE A 158 -75.18 -44.48 -43.12
C ILE A 158 -76.13 -45.22 -42.16
N GLU A 159 -76.06 -46.55 -42.14
CA GLU A 159 -76.85 -47.38 -41.21
C GLU A 159 -76.22 -47.46 -39.81
N LEU A 160 -77.07 -47.37 -38.77
CA LEU A 160 -76.69 -47.39 -37.35
C LEU A 160 -75.73 -48.54 -36.94
N PRO A 161 -75.91 -49.79 -37.44
CA PRO A 161 -75.00 -50.89 -37.10
C PRO A 161 -73.58 -50.72 -37.65
N THR A 162 -73.43 -50.05 -38.79
CA THR A 162 -72.13 -49.75 -39.40
C THR A 162 -71.39 -48.66 -38.62
N PHE A 163 -72.12 -47.66 -38.12
CA PHE A 163 -71.55 -46.59 -37.29
C PHE A 163 -71.06 -47.08 -35.92
N LEU A 164 -71.78 -48.01 -35.28
CA LEU A 164 -71.45 -48.50 -33.94
C LEU A 164 -70.29 -49.52 -33.89
N LYS A 165 -69.71 -49.93 -35.03
CA LYS A 165 -68.60 -50.91 -35.07
C LYS A 165 -67.24 -50.39 -34.58
N VAL A 166 -67.10 -49.09 -34.31
CA VAL A 166 -65.84 -48.52 -33.80
C VAL A 166 -65.81 -48.59 -32.27
N ARG A 167 -65.39 -49.75 -31.74
CA ARG A 167 -64.84 -50.01 -30.38
C ARG A 167 -64.45 -51.50 -30.39
N TRP A 168 -63.18 -51.90 -30.27
CA TRP A 168 -62.18 -51.63 -29.23
C TRP A 168 -60.77 -51.51 -29.81
#